data_AF-H2ZQB8-F1
#
_entry.id   AF-H2ZQB8-F1
#
_cell.length_a   1.000
_cell.length_b   1.000
_cell.length_c   1.000
_cell.angle_alpha   90.00
_cell.angle_beta   90.00
_cell.angle_gamma   90.00
#
_symmetry.space_group_name_H-M   'P 1'
#
loop_
_entity.id
_entity.type
_entity.pdbx_description
1 polymer ?
#
loop_
_entity_poly.entity_id
_entity_poly.type
_entity_poly.pdbx_seq_one_letter_code
_entity_poly.pdbx_strand_id
1 'polypeptide(L)'
;MSKLKKENKKILEMALKERNLYYMVIAGATACMLLSIFISSQLPPPEELPCDCTDYEISEEFLQQIQKMRKPSEVSRSTLERVVLTRKVRNDIKEMWNALQFELDNLLNHGEVDDALIRLKDRHMALMIEIEDLLKFDESWQNSLSKSLSSYVQNEFKSLQNPPNCNTTSPQMFIKLIGCGLGCEVHNIMTKFLVALGQGRTLFCYTRLISYELNDGFETRFEPLSENCRKPKAKANWQPLKDDELSKNET
;
A
#
# COMPACT_ATOMS: atom_id res chain seq x y z
N MET A 1 -13.96 -7.76 39.06
CA MET A 1 -14.18 -6.31 38.78
C MET A 1 -12.91 -5.48 38.52
N SER A 2 -11.72 -5.85 39.01
CA SER A 2 -10.49 -5.02 38.86
C SER A 2 -9.79 -5.14 37.50
N LYS A 3 -9.92 -6.29 36.82
CA LYS A 3 -9.26 -6.55 35.52
C LYS A 3 -9.92 -5.80 34.36
N LEU A 4 -11.25 -5.84 34.28
CA LEU A 4 -12.06 -5.10 33.30
C LEU A 4 -11.84 -3.57 33.39
N LYS A 5 -11.72 -3.01 34.61
CA LYS A 5 -11.44 -1.57 34.79
C LYS A 5 -10.05 -1.17 34.28
N LYS A 6 -9.06 -2.05 34.39
CA LYS A 6 -7.70 -1.81 33.84
C LYS A 6 -7.69 -1.88 32.31
N GLU A 7 -8.41 -2.83 31.72
CA GLU A 7 -8.52 -2.95 30.27
C GLU A 7 -9.27 -1.77 29.65
N ASN A 8 -10.40 -1.36 30.25
CA ASN A 8 -11.16 -0.20 29.78
C ASN A 8 -10.37 1.12 29.91
N LYS A 9 -9.56 1.28 30.96
CA LYS A 9 -8.67 2.45 31.09
C LYS A 9 -7.62 2.49 29.98
N LYS A 10 -7.05 1.34 29.62
CA LYS A 10 -6.04 1.24 28.57
C LYS A 10 -6.61 1.54 27.18
N ILE A 11 -7.85 1.11 26.92
CA ILE A 11 -8.57 1.43 25.67
C ILE A 11 -8.88 2.93 25.59
N LEU A 12 -9.32 3.54 26.69
CA LEU A 12 -9.60 4.98 26.74
C LEU A 12 -8.33 5.84 26.52
N GLU A 13 -7.20 5.41 27.08
CA GLU A 13 -5.90 6.08 26.88
C GLU A 13 -5.40 5.95 25.43
N MET A 14 -5.63 4.81 24.77
CA MET A 14 -5.31 4.65 23.34
C MET A 14 -6.22 5.53 22.46
N ALA A 15 -7.52 5.56 22.72
CA ALA A 15 -8.47 6.38 21.97
C ALA A 15 -8.19 7.89 22.11
N LEU A 16 -7.78 8.35 23.30
CA LEU A 16 -7.36 9.75 23.52
C LEU A 16 -6.07 10.09 22.78
N LYS A 17 -5.15 9.13 22.64
CA LYS A 17 -3.89 9.31 21.90
C LYS A 17 -4.14 9.42 20.39
N GLU A 18 -5.05 8.61 19.85
CA GLU A 18 -5.50 8.69 18.45
C GLU A 18 -6.25 10.00 18.17
N ARG A 19 -7.11 10.44 19.10
CA ARG A 19 -7.81 11.73 18.98
C ARG A 19 -6.83 12.90 18.87
N ASN A 20 -5.78 12.92 19.69
CA ASN A 20 -4.78 13.99 19.65
C ASN A 20 -3.97 13.99 18.35
N LEU A 21 -3.70 12.82 17.77
CA LEU A 21 -3.05 12.71 16.47
C LEU A 21 -3.95 13.27 15.34
N TYR A 22 -5.25 12.97 15.40
CA TYR A 22 -6.24 13.49 14.46
C TYR A 22 -6.39 15.03 14.54
N TYR A 23 -6.41 15.59 15.76
CA TYR A 23 -6.43 17.05 15.94
C TYR A 23 -5.15 17.74 15.46
N MET A 24 -3.98 17.11 15.58
CA MET A 24 -2.73 17.67 15.03
C MET A 24 -2.73 17.68 13.49
N VAL A 25 -3.27 16.64 12.84
CA VAL A 25 -3.38 16.59 11.37
C VAL A 25 -4.35 17.65 10.85
N ILE A 26 -5.49 17.87 11.53
CA ILE A 26 -6.45 18.92 11.16
C ILE A 26 -5.90 20.32 11.41
N ALA A 27 -5.18 20.53 12.52
CA ALA A 27 -4.52 21.81 12.81
C ALA A 27 -3.46 22.16 11.74
N GLY A 28 -2.71 21.16 11.25
CA GLY A 28 -1.75 21.34 10.15
C GLY A 28 -2.42 21.68 8.82
N ALA A 29 -3.53 21.00 8.48
CA ALA A 29 -4.26 21.26 7.24
C ALA A 29 -4.93 22.66 7.24
N THR A 30 -5.49 23.08 8.37
CA THR A 30 -6.11 24.41 8.52
C THR A 30 -5.10 25.55 8.51
N ALA A 31 -3.92 25.36 9.12
CA ALA A 31 -2.82 26.34 9.02
C ALA A 31 -2.35 26.52 7.56
N CYS A 32 -2.30 25.45 6.77
CA CYS A 32 -1.90 25.49 5.36
C CYS A 32 -2.95 26.20 4.48
N MET A 33 -4.25 25.97 4.72
CA MET A 33 -5.32 26.72 4.05
C MET A 33 -5.29 28.22 4.40
N LEU A 34 -5.07 28.58 5.67
CA LEU A 34 -5.00 29.98 6.09
C LEU A 34 -3.76 30.70 5.53
N LEU A 35 -2.62 30.01 5.40
CA LEU A 35 -1.44 30.55 4.73
C LEU A 35 -1.71 30.79 3.23
N SER A 36 -2.48 29.91 2.58
CA SER A 36 -2.84 30.02 1.17
C SER A 36 -3.77 31.22 0.90
N ILE A 37 -4.68 31.49 1.83
CA ILE A 37 -5.57 32.66 1.79
C ILE A 37 -4.78 33.95 2.05
N PHE A 38 -3.82 33.95 2.98
CA PHE A 38 -2.98 35.11 3.28
C PHE A 38 -1.99 35.46 2.16
N ILE A 39 -1.48 34.46 1.43
CA ILE A 39 -0.66 34.70 0.23
C ILE A 39 -1.53 35.27 -0.91
N SER A 40 -2.80 34.85 -1.01
CA SER A 40 -3.74 35.39 -2.02
C SER A 40 -4.17 36.84 -1.74
N SER A 41 -4.17 37.29 -0.47
CA SER A 41 -4.57 38.66 -0.11
C SER A 41 -3.46 39.72 -0.25
N GLN A 42 -2.22 39.29 -0.52
CA GLN A 42 -1.05 40.17 -0.75
C GLN A 42 -0.75 40.40 -2.24
N LEU A 43 -1.46 39.70 -3.13
CA LEU A 43 -1.35 39.95 -4.57
C LEU A 43 -2.13 41.23 -4.91
N PRO A 44 -1.51 42.21 -5.60
CA PRO A 44 -2.25 43.35 -6.10
C PRO A 44 -3.40 42.84 -6.99
N PRO A 45 -4.59 43.46 -6.93
CA PRO A 45 -5.68 43.09 -7.81
C PRO A 45 -5.17 43.18 -9.25
N PRO A 46 -5.42 42.17 -10.11
CA PRO A 46 -5.07 42.26 -11.50
C PRO A 46 -5.73 43.52 -12.06
N GLU A 47 -4.92 44.37 -12.70
CA GLU A 47 -5.38 45.55 -13.41
C GLU A 47 -6.49 45.08 -14.36
N GLU A 48 -7.73 45.51 -14.11
CA GLU A 48 -8.88 45.14 -14.93
C GLU A 48 -8.66 45.73 -16.32
N LEU A 49 -8.07 44.94 -17.22
CA LEU A 49 -8.31 45.17 -18.64
C LEU A 49 -9.81 45.01 -18.85
N PRO A 50 -10.49 45.96 -19.51
CA PRO A 50 -11.88 45.80 -19.85
C PRO A 50 -11.99 44.60 -20.79
N CYS A 51 -12.45 43.46 -20.27
CA CYS A 51 -12.94 42.38 -21.11
C CYS A 51 -14.27 42.84 -21.70
N ASP A 52 -14.17 43.42 -22.90
CA ASP A 52 -15.29 43.69 -23.76
C ASP A 52 -15.85 42.34 -24.24
N CYS A 53 -16.79 41.79 -23.47
CA CYS A 53 -17.47 40.53 -23.79
C CYS A 53 -18.63 40.75 -24.78
N THR A 54 -18.58 41.77 -25.64
CA THR A 54 -19.54 41.88 -26.75
C THR A 54 -19.12 40.93 -27.87
N ASP A 55 -19.91 39.88 -28.04
CA ASP A 55 -20.05 39.07 -29.25
C ASP A 55 -18.75 38.78 -30.00
N TYR A 56 -17.84 38.06 -29.35
CA TYR A 56 -16.78 37.37 -30.08
C TYR A 56 -17.42 36.20 -30.83
N GLU A 57 -17.89 36.45 -32.06
CA GLU A 57 -18.25 35.39 -33.00
C GLU A 57 -17.05 34.46 -33.12
N ILE A 58 -17.19 33.25 -32.57
CA ILE A 58 -16.19 32.22 -32.70
C ILE A 58 -16.03 31.97 -34.20
N SER A 59 -14.91 32.43 -34.78
CA SER A 59 -14.68 32.27 -36.21
C SER A 59 -14.85 30.80 -36.63
N GLU A 60 -15.52 30.57 -37.75
CA GLU A 60 -15.65 29.23 -38.34
C GLU A 60 -14.28 28.57 -38.55
N GLU A 61 -13.23 29.36 -38.77
CA GLU A 61 -11.84 28.89 -38.84
C GLU A 61 -11.35 28.27 -37.52
N PHE A 62 -11.70 28.86 -36.37
CA PHE A 62 -11.35 28.33 -35.04
C PHE A 62 -12.12 27.05 -34.74
N LEU A 63 -13.42 26.98 -35.10
CA LEU A 63 -14.21 25.75 -34.98
C LEU A 63 -13.64 24.63 -35.88
N GLN A 64 -13.24 24.96 -37.11
CA GLN A 64 -12.57 24.02 -38.00
C GLN A 64 -11.19 23.60 -37.49
N GLN A 65 -10.45 24.48 -36.81
CA GLN A 65 -9.20 24.13 -36.13
C GLN A 65 -9.43 23.18 -34.96
N ILE A 66 -10.43 23.43 -34.12
CA ILE A 66 -10.82 22.49 -33.04
C ILE A 66 -11.20 21.13 -33.62
N GLN A 67 -11.99 21.11 -34.70
CA GLN A 67 -12.37 19.86 -35.38
C GLN A 67 -11.17 19.14 -36.01
N LYS A 68 -10.20 19.86 -36.58
CA LYS A 68 -8.94 19.30 -37.12
C LYS A 68 -8.01 18.77 -36.02
N MET A 69 -7.98 19.42 -34.85
CA MET A 69 -7.24 18.96 -33.66
C MET A 69 -7.94 17.78 -32.98
N ARG A 70 -9.27 17.72 -33.05
CA ARG A 70 -10.10 16.60 -32.61
C ARG A 70 -10.09 15.49 -33.65
N LYS A 71 -8.91 14.91 -33.91
CA LYS A 71 -8.89 13.55 -34.46
C LYS A 71 -9.54 12.66 -33.41
N PRO A 72 -10.66 11.96 -33.70
CA PRO A 72 -11.15 10.97 -32.76
C PRO A 72 -10.06 9.90 -32.66
N SER A 73 -9.28 9.92 -31.58
CA SER A 73 -8.53 8.75 -31.19
C SER A 73 -9.55 7.64 -31.06
N GLU A 74 -9.39 6.55 -31.81
CA GLU A 74 -10.28 5.39 -31.72
C GLU A 74 -10.24 4.89 -30.27
N VAL A 75 -11.24 5.26 -29.48
CA VAL A 75 -11.32 4.86 -28.08
C VAL A 75 -11.65 3.38 -28.08
N SER A 76 -10.75 2.57 -27.50
CA SER A 76 -10.97 1.13 -27.45
C SER A 76 -12.30 0.82 -26.76
N ARG A 77 -13.00 -0.22 -27.24
CA ARG A 77 -14.26 -0.68 -26.63
C ARG A 77 -14.10 -0.94 -25.13
N SER A 78 -12.98 -1.54 -24.72
CA SER A 78 -12.66 -1.79 -23.31
C SER A 78 -12.53 -0.49 -22.50
N THR A 79 -11.91 0.55 -23.06
CA THR A 79 -11.82 1.87 -22.43
C THR A 79 -13.21 2.49 -22.24
N LEU A 80 -14.09 2.36 -23.23
CA LEU A 80 -15.47 2.83 -23.12
C LEU A 80 -16.23 2.08 -22.03
N GLU A 81 -16.16 0.75 -22.01
CA GLU A 81 -16.78 -0.11 -21.00
C GLU A 81 -16.31 0.27 -19.58
N ARG A 82 -15.00 0.48 -19.39
CA ARG A 82 -14.42 0.94 -18.12
C ARG A 82 -15.00 2.29 -17.67
N VAL A 83 -15.10 3.26 -18.58
CA VAL A 83 -15.63 4.60 -18.25
C VAL A 83 -17.12 4.54 -17.90
N VAL A 84 -17.90 3.74 -18.63
CA VAL A 84 -19.33 3.53 -18.35
C VAL A 84 -19.50 2.89 -16.96
N LEU A 85 -18.76 1.83 -16.67
CA LEU A 85 -18.82 1.15 -15.37
C LEU A 85 -18.36 2.07 -14.23
N THR A 86 -17.31 2.86 -14.43
CA THR A 86 -16.85 3.86 -13.45
C THR A 86 -17.95 4.88 -13.12
N ARG A 87 -18.71 5.33 -14.12
CA ARG A 87 -19.84 6.25 -13.92
C ARG A 87 -20.99 5.56 -13.20
N LYS A 88 -21.26 4.30 -13.53
CA LYS A 88 -22.29 3.49 -12.87
C LYS A 88 -21.97 3.33 -11.38
N VAL A 89 -20.77 2.85 -11.03
CA VAL A 89 -20.30 2.73 -9.64
C VAL A 89 -20.42 4.06 -8.88
N ARG A 90 -20.03 5.18 -9.50
CA ARG A 90 -20.19 6.51 -8.88
C ARG A 90 -21.66 6.84 -8.58
N ASN A 91 -22.57 6.51 -9.49
CA ASN A 91 -24.00 6.74 -9.29
C ASN A 91 -24.56 5.80 -8.22
N ASP A 92 -24.17 4.53 -8.24
CA ASP A 92 -24.64 3.53 -7.28
C ASP A 92 -24.18 3.84 -5.84
N ILE A 93 -23.00 4.45 -5.67
CA ILE A 93 -22.57 5.02 -4.37
C ILE A 93 -23.52 6.13 -3.90
N LYS A 94 -23.96 7.02 -4.79
CA LYS A 94 -24.94 8.07 -4.44
C LYS A 94 -26.29 7.46 -4.09
N GLU A 95 -26.75 6.49 -4.86
CA GLU A 95 -28.02 5.80 -4.60
C GLU A 95 -27.97 4.98 -3.31
N MET A 96 -26.82 4.39 -2.98
CA MET A 96 -26.60 3.75 -1.68
C MET A 96 -26.75 4.75 -0.53
N TRP A 97 -26.18 5.95 -0.64
CA TRP A 97 -26.33 7.00 0.36
C TRP A 97 -27.78 7.49 0.50
N ASN A 98 -28.49 7.65 -0.61
CA ASN A 98 -29.92 7.99 -0.59
C ASN A 98 -30.76 6.88 0.05
N ALA A 99 -30.49 5.62 -0.29
CA ALA A 99 -31.16 4.47 0.31
C ALA A 99 -30.90 4.41 1.82
N LEU A 100 -29.66 4.64 2.27
CA LEU A 100 -29.34 4.66 3.69
C LEU A 100 -30.11 5.74 4.44
N GLN A 101 -30.17 6.96 3.91
CA GLN A 101 -30.97 8.05 4.51
C GLN A 101 -32.45 7.69 4.58
N PHE A 102 -33.01 7.17 3.49
CA PHE A 102 -34.40 6.77 3.42
C PHE A 102 -34.76 5.67 4.43
N GLU A 103 -33.92 4.63 4.53
CA GLU A 103 -34.13 3.56 5.50
C GLU A 103 -33.97 4.07 6.94
N LEU A 104 -32.99 4.94 7.22
CA LEU A 104 -32.83 5.53 8.55
C LEU A 104 -34.07 6.35 8.96
N ASP A 105 -34.59 7.18 8.06
CA ASP A 105 -35.82 7.93 8.30
C ASP A 105 -37.02 7.01 8.52
N ASN A 106 -37.12 5.91 7.77
CA ASN A 106 -38.16 4.91 7.99
C ASN A 106 -38.04 4.23 9.35
N LEU A 107 -36.82 3.91 9.80
CA LEU A 107 -36.60 3.31 11.13
C LEU A 107 -37.00 4.25 12.26
N LEU A 108 -36.71 5.54 12.13
CA LEU A 108 -37.11 6.55 13.12
C LEU A 108 -38.64 6.69 13.22
N ASN A 109 -39.35 6.49 12.12
CA ASN A 109 -40.80 6.72 12.05
C ASN A 109 -41.66 5.45 12.21
N HIS A 110 -41.18 4.29 11.75
CA HIS A 110 -41.98 3.06 11.63
C HIS A 110 -41.36 1.83 12.33
N GLY A 111 -40.07 1.85 12.68
CA GLY A 111 -39.43 0.81 13.50
C GLY A 111 -39.13 -0.53 12.82
N GLU A 112 -39.23 -0.65 11.50
CA GLU A 112 -39.00 -1.91 10.76
C GLU A 112 -37.51 -2.14 10.44
N VAL A 113 -36.79 -2.78 11.35
CA VAL A 113 -35.32 -2.97 11.26
C VAL A 113 -34.89 -4.06 10.27
N ASP A 114 -35.57 -5.20 10.27
CA ASP A 114 -35.08 -6.40 9.57
C ASP A 114 -35.13 -6.25 8.04
N ASP A 115 -36.22 -5.69 7.51
CA ASP A 115 -36.37 -5.52 6.06
C ASP A 115 -35.45 -4.42 5.51
N ALA A 116 -35.22 -3.35 6.27
CA ALA A 116 -34.26 -2.30 5.94
C ALA A 116 -32.84 -2.86 5.82
N LEU A 117 -32.43 -3.72 6.76
CA LEU A 117 -31.11 -4.33 6.76
C LEU A 117 -30.91 -5.25 5.54
N ILE A 118 -31.91 -6.04 5.18
CA ILE A 118 -31.85 -6.91 3.99
C ILE A 118 -31.67 -6.07 2.72
N ARG A 119 -32.48 -5.02 2.54
CA ARG A 119 -32.40 -4.15 1.35
C ARG A 119 -31.05 -3.44 1.22
N LEU A 120 -30.50 -2.94 2.33
CA LEU A 120 -29.19 -2.28 2.32
C LEU A 120 -28.06 -3.27 2.03
N LYS A 121 -28.14 -4.49 2.58
CA LYS A 121 -27.18 -5.56 2.33
C LYS A 121 -27.15 -5.96 0.85
N ASP A 122 -28.32 -6.14 0.24
CA ASP A 122 -28.42 -6.53 -1.18
C ASP A 122 -27.83 -5.46 -2.09
N ARG A 123 -28.14 -4.17 -1.83
CA ARG A 123 -27.54 -3.04 -2.55
C ARG A 123 -26.03 -2.99 -2.37
N HIS A 124 -25.53 -3.28 -1.16
CA HIS A 124 -24.09 -3.26 -0.87
C HIS A 124 -23.38 -4.37 -1.65
N MET A 125 -23.95 -5.58 -1.65
CA MET A 125 -23.41 -6.69 -2.43
C MET A 125 -23.38 -6.40 -3.93
N ALA A 126 -24.45 -5.81 -4.47
CA ALA A 126 -24.49 -5.41 -5.87
C ALA A 126 -23.37 -4.39 -6.21
N LEU A 127 -23.21 -3.35 -5.38
CA LEU A 127 -22.15 -2.36 -5.55
C LEU A 127 -20.74 -2.99 -5.47
N MET A 128 -20.53 -3.93 -4.55
CA MET A 128 -19.25 -4.63 -4.42
C MET A 128 -18.89 -5.43 -5.68
N ILE A 129 -19.86 -6.13 -6.29
CA ILE A 129 -19.65 -6.85 -7.56
C ILE A 129 -19.23 -5.87 -8.66
N GLU A 130 -19.86 -4.70 -8.75
CA GLU A 130 -19.50 -3.71 -9.77
C GLU A 130 -18.11 -3.11 -9.57
N ILE A 131 -17.71 -2.91 -8.31
CA ILE A 131 -16.34 -2.51 -7.96
C ILE A 131 -15.35 -3.60 -8.37
N GLU A 132 -15.64 -4.88 -8.09
CA GLU A 132 -14.80 -5.99 -8.52
C GLU A 132 -14.67 -6.06 -10.05
N ASP A 133 -15.78 -5.89 -10.78
CA ASP A 133 -15.78 -5.84 -12.25
C ASP A 133 -14.96 -4.65 -12.78
N LEU A 134 -14.98 -3.51 -12.09
CA LEU A 134 -14.15 -2.37 -12.44
C LEU A 134 -12.66 -2.65 -12.21
N LEU A 135 -12.30 -3.37 -11.15
CA LEU A 135 -10.92 -3.74 -10.85
C LEU A 135 -10.34 -4.74 -11.86
N LYS A 136 -11.16 -5.61 -12.46
CA LYS A 136 -10.71 -6.58 -13.49
C LYS A 136 -10.06 -5.92 -14.71
N PHE A 137 -10.41 -4.67 -15.04
CA PHE A 137 -9.75 -3.94 -16.13
C PHE A 137 -8.25 -3.75 -15.90
N ASP A 138 -7.80 -3.68 -14.65
CA ASP A 138 -6.40 -3.48 -14.29
C ASP A 138 -5.68 -4.81 -13.95
N GLU A 139 -6.40 -5.93 -13.84
CA GLU A 139 -5.86 -7.22 -13.39
C GLU A 139 -4.69 -7.72 -14.26
N SER A 140 -4.81 -7.60 -15.58
CA SER A 140 -3.74 -8.04 -16.50
C SER A 140 -2.44 -7.27 -16.28
N TRP A 141 -2.53 -5.95 -16.13
CA TRP A 141 -1.39 -5.07 -15.85
C TRP A 141 -0.84 -5.32 -14.44
N GLN A 142 -1.70 -5.44 -13.42
CA GLN A 142 -1.30 -5.75 -12.05
C GLN A 142 -0.57 -7.09 -11.97
N ASN A 143 -1.07 -8.12 -12.66
CA ASN A 143 -0.43 -9.44 -12.71
C ASN A 143 0.93 -9.39 -13.42
N SER A 144 1.03 -8.63 -14.52
CA SER A 144 2.29 -8.44 -15.23
C SER A 144 3.32 -7.71 -14.36
N LEU A 145 2.90 -6.62 -13.72
CA LEU A 145 3.74 -5.83 -12.81
C LEU A 145 4.19 -6.66 -11.61
N SER A 146 3.27 -7.39 -10.97
CA SER A 146 3.57 -8.27 -9.83
C SER A 146 4.58 -9.35 -10.20
N LYS A 147 4.42 -10.01 -11.36
CA LYS A 147 5.39 -10.98 -11.87
C LYS A 147 6.75 -10.35 -12.14
N SER A 148 6.77 -9.20 -12.82
CA SER A 148 8.00 -8.49 -13.14
C SER A 148 8.77 -8.07 -11.87
N LEU A 149 8.07 -7.50 -10.89
CA LEU A 149 8.66 -7.08 -9.62
C LEU A 149 9.14 -8.29 -8.81
N SER A 150 8.35 -9.37 -8.77
CA SER A 150 8.75 -10.62 -8.13
C SER A 150 10.03 -11.17 -8.76
N SER A 151 10.10 -11.27 -10.09
CA SER A 151 11.32 -11.72 -10.78
C SER A 151 12.52 -10.82 -10.52
N TYR A 152 12.33 -9.49 -10.48
CA TYR A 152 13.39 -8.55 -10.15
C TYR A 152 13.95 -8.81 -8.74
N VAL A 153 13.08 -8.88 -7.73
CA VAL A 153 13.48 -9.12 -6.34
C VAL A 153 14.14 -10.49 -6.18
N GLN A 154 13.63 -11.53 -6.84
CA GLN A 154 14.25 -12.86 -6.81
C GLN A 154 15.64 -12.87 -7.47
N ASN A 155 15.85 -12.10 -8.55
CA ASN A 155 17.16 -11.96 -9.18
C ASN A 155 18.16 -11.23 -8.26
N GLU A 156 17.71 -10.19 -7.56
CA GLU A 156 18.53 -9.50 -6.55
C GLU A 156 18.94 -10.45 -5.43
N PHE A 157 18.00 -11.25 -4.91
CA PHE A 157 18.32 -12.28 -3.93
C PHE A 157 19.29 -13.32 -4.47
N LYS A 158 19.07 -13.82 -5.69
CA LYS A 158 19.95 -14.81 -6.31
C LYS A 158 21.37 -14.25 -6.49
N SER A 159 21.51 -13.02 -6.96
CA SER A 159 22.80 -12.33 -7.10
C SER A 159 23.51 -12.18 -5.75
N LEU A 160 22.80 -11.70 -4.73
CA LEU A 160 23.34 -11.50 -3.39
C LEU A 160 23.77 -12.81 -2.71
N GLN A 161 22.98 -13.88 -2.88
CA GLN A 161 23.29 -15.18 -2.28
C GLN A 161 24.34 -15.95 -3.06
N ASN A 162 24.60 -15.61 -4.33
CA ASN A 162 25.55 -16.32 -5.19
C ASN A 162 26.69 -15.42 -5.69
N PRO A 163 27.50 -14.83 -4.79
CA PRO A 163 28.59 -13.96 -5.20
C PRO A 163 29.62 -14.74 -6.05
N PRO A 164 30.30 -14.10 -7.03
CA PRO A 164 31.27 -14.76 -7.90
C PRO A 164 32.42 -15.45 -7.15
N ASN A 165 32.84 -14.84 -6.04
CA ASN A 165 33.81 -15.44 -5.14
C ASN A 165 33.30 -15.36 -3.69
N CYS A 166 32.75 -16.49 -3.23
CA CYS A 166 32.25 -16.71 -1.88
C CYS A 166 33.29 -16.39 -0.79
N ASN A 167 34.58 -16.46 -1.12
CA ASN A 167 35.65 -16.24 -0.17
C ASN A 167 36.12 -14.78 -0.07
N THR A 168 35.94 -13.92 -1.07
CA THR A 168 36.59 -12.58 -1.04
C THR A 168 35.61 -11.41 -1.09
N THR A 169 34.36 -11.63 -1.48
CA THR A 169 33.59 -10.56 -2.13
C THR A 169 32.37 -10.09 -1.35
N SER A 170 31.90 -10.83 -0.34
CA SER A 170 30.67 -10.48 0.38
C SER A 170 30.83 -10.63 1.89
N PRO A 171 30.54 -9.60 2.70
CA PRO A 171 30.43 -9.76 4.15
C PRO A 171 29.32 -10.77 4.46
N GLN A 172 29.63 -11.76 5.31
CA GLN A 172 28.70 -12.84 5.64
C GLN A 172 27.78 -12.43 6.80
N MET A 173 26.49 -12.74 6.70
CA MET A 173 25.53 -12.62 7.80
C MET A 173 25.08 -14.01 8.24
N PHE A 174 24.96 -14.22 9.54
CA PHE A 174 24.62 -15.52 10.10
C PHE A 174 23.27 -15.47 10.78
N ILE A 175 22.47 -16.52 10.57
CA ILE A 175 21.24 -16.77 11.30
C ILE A 175 21.50 -17.85 12.33
N LYS A 176 21.18 -17.51 13.58
CA LYS A 176 20.94 -18.49 14.63
C LYS A 176 19.43 -18.63 14.79
N LEU A 177 18.90 -19.79 14.42
CA LEU A 177 17.52 -20.13 14.70
C LEU A 177 17.37 -20.41 16.19
N ILE A 178 16.39 -19.76 16.80
CA ILE A 178 15.99 -20.00 18.18
C ILE A 178 14.86 -21.03 18.10
N GLY A 179 14.98 -22.15 18.81
CA GLY A 179 14.00 -23.24 18.73
C GLY A 179 12.58 -22.75 19.02
N CYS A 180 11.75 -22.72 17.98
CA CYS A 180 10.34 -22.31 18.01
C CYS A 180 9.61 -23.02 16.87
N GLY A 181 8.29 -22.79 16.72
CA GLY A 181 7.53 -23.43 15.65
C GLY A 181 8.00 -23.04 14.23
N LEU A 182 7.69 -23.85 13.23
CA LEU A 182 8.17 -23.68 11.83
C LEU A 182 7.91 -22.27 11.28
N GLY A 183 6.71 -21.73 11.50
CA GLY A 183 6.36 -20.37 11.06
C GLY A 183 7.24 -19.29 11.71
N CYS A 184 7.63 -19.48 12.97
CA CYS A 184 8.55 -18.58 13.67
C CYS A 184 9.98 -18.71 13.11
N GLU A 185 10.45 -19.92 12.79
CA GLU A 185 11.75 -20.11 12.16
C GLU A 185 11.81 -19.47 10.76
N VAL A 186 10.77 -19.67 9.93
CA VAL A 186 10.65 -19.03 8.60
C VAL A 186 10.63 -17.50 8.71
N HIS A 187 9.85 -16.93 9.63
CA HIS A 187 9.85 -15.47 9.86
C HIS A 187 11.22 -14.94 10.32
N ASN A 188 11.94 -15.68 11.16
CA ASN A 188 13.30 -15.32 11.54
C ASN A 188 14.25 -15.32 10.33
N ILE A 189 14.18 -16.35 9.47
CA ILE A 189 14.97 -16.40 8.24
C ILE A 189 14.65 -15.21 7.35
N MET A 190 13.37 -14.97 7.08
CA MET A 190 12.92 -13.88 6.22
C MET A 190 13.37 -12.51 6.73
N THR A 191 13.22 -12.25 8.04
CA THR A 191 13.65 -10.98 8.64
C THR A 191 15.15 -10.77 8.47
N LYS A 192 15.95 -11.81 8.70
CA LYS A 192 17.41 -11.74 8.51
C LYS A 192 17.79 -11.63 7.04
N PHE A 193 17.00 -12.19 6.14
CA PHE A 193 17.20 -12.06 4.69
C PHE A 193 16.98 -10.63 4.21
N LEU A 194 15.95 -9.93 4.72
CA LEU A 194 15.73 -8.51 4.44
C LEU A 194 16.87 -7.63 4.96
N VAL A 195 17.36 -7.90 6.17
CA VAL A 195 18.53 -7.18 6.72
C VAL A 195 19.78 -7.45 5.88
N ALA A 196 20.00 -8.69 5.47
CA ALA A 196 21.12 -9.06 4.62
C ALA A 196 21.06 -8.37 3.25
N LEU A 197 19.87 -8.27 2.65
CA LEU A 197 19.62 -7.52 1.42
C LEU A 197 19.98 -6.04 1.59
N GLY A 198 19.44 -5.38 2.62
CA GLY A 198 19.71 -3.97 2.88
C GLY A 198 21.20 -3.66 3.16
N GLN A 199 21.96 -4.67 3.63
CA GLN A 199 23.38 -4.54 3.93
C GLN A 199 24.31 -5.07 2.83
N GLY A 200 23.78 -5.61 1.73
CA GLY A 200 24.59 -6.26 0.70
C GLY A 200 25.42 -7.44 1.22
N ARG A 201 24.87 -8.23 2.16
CA ARG A 201 25.54 -9.37 2.79
C ARG A 201 24.95 -10.70 2.33
N THR A 202 25.81 -11.70 2.09
CA THR A 202 25.37 -13.08 1.80
C THR A 202 24.93 -13.75 3.11
N LEU A 203 23.80 -14.45 3.08
CA LEU A 203 23.16 -15.00 4.28
C LEU A 203 23.50 -16.48 4.44
N PHE A 204 23.93 -16.84 5.65
CA PHE A 204 24.19 -18.23 6.03
C PHE A 204 23.27 -18.64 7.18
N CYS A 205 22.58 -19.77 6.99
CA CYS A 205 21.79 -20.38 8.04
C CYS A 205 22.55 -21.57 8.66
N TYR A 206 22.73 -21.57 9.98
CA TYR A 206 23.21 -22.76 10.68
C TYR A 206 22.05 -23.72 10.90
N THR A 207 21.96 -24.72 10.02
CA THR A 207 20.85 -25.67 9.92
C THR A 207 20.78 -26.70 11.05
N ARG A 208 21.85 -26.87 11.84
CA ARG A 208 21.90 -27.78 13.01
C ARG A 208 20.99 -27.38 14.19
N LEU A 209 20.19 -26.33 14.05
CA LEU A 209 19.37 -25.75 15.12
C LEU A 209 17.88 -25.59 14.72
N ILE A 210 17.46 -26.16 13.59
CA ILE A 210 16.03 -26.25 13.26
C ILE A 210 15.42 -27.26 14.23
N SER A 211 14.44 -26.80 15.00
CA SER A 211 13.84 -27.63 16.06
C SER A 211 13.14 -28.90 15.53
N TYR A 212 12.80 -28.91 14.24
CA TYR A 212 12.16 -30.02 13.53
C TYR A 212 13.13 -31.00 12.86
N GLU A 213 14.43 -30.71 12.85
CA GLU A 213 15.45 -31.49 12.13
C GLU A 213 16.66 -31.66 13.05
N LEU A 214 16.49 -32.55 14.02
CA LEU A 214 17.53 -32.85 15.01
C LEU A 214 18.85 -33.37 14.38
N ASN A 215 18.89 -33.76 13.10
CA ASN A 215 20.11 -34.24 12.44
C ASN A 215 20.28 -33.92 10.93
N ASP A 216 19.23 -33.67 10.15
CA ASP A 216 19.36 -33.68 8.68
C ASP A 216 19.41 -32.29 8.00
N GLY A 217 19.01 -31.23 8.70
CA GLY A 217 19.17 -29.82 8.27
C GLY A 217 18.25 -29.35 7.14
N PHE A 218 18.14 -28.01 7.03
CA PHE A 218 17.21 -27.25 6.18
C PHE A 218 17.12 -27.74 4.73
N GLU A 219 18.23 -28.20 4.17
CA GLU A 219 18.37 -28.62 2.77
C GLU A 219 17.65 -29.95 2.46
N THR A 220 17.08 -30.63 3.47
CA THR A 220 16.27 -31.84 3.24
C THR A 220 14.89 -31.55 2.66
N ARG A 221 14.32 -30.37 2.95
CA ARG A 221 12.97 -29.99 2.51
C ARG A 221 12.95 -28.72 1.68
N PHE A 222 14.00 -27.91 1.76
CA PHE A 222 14.13 -26.66 1.04
C PHE A 222 15.38 -26.67 0.16
N GLU A 223 15.35 -25.90 -0.91
CA GLU A 223 16.57 -25.61 -1.66
C GLU A 223 17.56 -24.84 -0.78
N PRO A 224 18.88 -25.04 -0.98
CA PRO A 224 19.88 -24.27 -0.26
C PRO A 224 19.72 -22.78 -0.53
N LEU A 225 19.98 -21.95 0.47
CA LEU A 225 19.90 -20.48 0.33
C LEU A 225 20.87 -19.92 -0.74
N SER A 226 21.94 -20.67 -1.04
CA SER A 226 22.92 -20.34 -2.06
C SER A 226 23.33 -21.60 -2.83
N GLU A 227 23.43 -21.48 -4.16
CA GLU A 227 23.89 -22.55 -5.04
C GLU A 227 25.41 -22.74 -4.94
N ASN A 228 26.18 -21.63 -4.90
CA ASN A 228 27.65 -21.63 -5.00
C ASN A 228 28.38 -21.30 -3.67
N CYS A 229 27.69 -20.78 -2.65
CA CYS A 229 28.27 -20.28 -1.41
C CYS A 229 27.64 -20.99 -0.20
N ARG A 230 27.87 -22.31 -0.10
CA ARG A 230 27.21 -23.19 0.88
C ARG A 230 27.91 -23.33 2.23
N LYS A 231 29.21 -23.05 2.28
CA LYS A 231 30.02 -23.20 3.50
C LYS A 231 30.44 -21.84 4.02
N PRO A 232 30.14 -21.52 5.29
CA PRO A 232 30.59 -20.27 5.87
C PRO A 232 32.10 -20.28 6.09
N LYS A 233 32.71 -19.10 6.09
CA LYS A 233 34.08 -18.98 6.61
C LYS A 233 34.06 -19.14 8.12
N ALA A 234 35.01 -19.91 8.64
CA ALA A 234 35.12 -20.15 10.07
C ALA A 234 35.29 -18.82 10.84
N LYS A 235 34.45 -18.62 11.87
CA LYS A 235 34.53 -17.60 12.93
C LYS A 235 34.37 -16.12 12.52
N ALA A 236 33.34 -15.77 11.76
CA ALA A 236 32.80 -14.42 11.87
C ALA A 236 31.79 -14.41 13.02
N ASN A 237 32.19 -13.87 14.17
CA ASN A 237 31.27 -13.57 15.27
C ASN A 237 30.24 -12.54 14.75
N TRP A 238 29.03 -13.00 14.40
CA TRP A 238 27.94 -12.08 14.16
C TRP A 238 27.61 -11.39 15.49
N GLN A 239 28.06 -10.15 15.64
CA GLN A 239 27.46 -9.25 16.62
C GLN A 239 26.26 -8.60 15.95
N PRO A 240 25.06 -8.63 16.56
CA PRO A 240 23.99 -7.75 16.14
C PRO A 240 24.55 -6.32 16.13
N LEU A 241 24.23 -5.55 15.09
CA LEU A 241 24.35 -4.10 15.20
C LEU A 241 23.60 -3.70 16.47
N LYS A 242 24.27 -3.01 17.38
CA LYS A 242 23.57 -2.34 18.47
C LYS A 242 22.70 -1.27 17.82
N ASP A 243 21.46 -1.13 18.27
CA ASP A 243 20.48 -0.20 17.70
C ASP A 243 21.01 1.25 17.62
N ASP A 244 22.04 1.57 18.41
CA ASP A 244 22.76 2.86 18.47
C ASP A 244 23.62 3.21 17.24
N GLU A 245 23.85 2.28 16.30
CA GLU A 245 24.67 2.51 15.10
C GLU A 245 23.84 2.86 13.84
N LEU A 246 22.53 2.58 13.85
CA LEU A 246 21.62 3.00 12.76
C LEU A 246 21.32 4.50 12.79
N SER A 247 21.46 5.16 13.93
CA SER A 247 21.22 6.60 14.09
C SER A 247 22.42 7.49 13.76
N LYS A 248 23.59 6.91 13.46
CA LYS A 248 24.84 7.66 13.26
C LYS A 248 25.26 7.83 11.81
N ASN A 249 24.58 7.17 10.87
CA ASN A 249 24.88 7.27 9.44
C ASN A 249 23.84 8.10 8.66
N GLU A 250 22.95 8.80 9.37
CA GLU A 250 22.06 9.83 8.82
C GLU A 250 22.61 11.24 9.16
N THR A 251 23.70 11.63 8.52
CA THR A 251 24.17 13.02 8.37
C THR A 251 24.82 13.17 7.01
#